data_AF-A0A2T0K5L5-F1
#
_entry.id   AF-A0A2T0K5L5-F1
#
_cell.length_a   1.000
_cell.length_b   1.000
_cell.length_c   1.000
_cell.angle_alpha   90.00
_cell.angle_beta   90.00
_cell.angle_gamma   90.00
#
_symmetry.space_group_name_H-M   'P 1'
#
loop_
_entity.id
_entity.type
_entity.pdbx_description
1 polymer ?
#
loop_
_entity_poly.entity_id
_entity_poly.type
_entity_poly.pdbx_seq_one_letter_code
_entity_poly.pdbx_strand_id
1 'polypeptide(L)'
;MTRARYNCTQSARSNMISALTGTVGVQAASVLTDLALRNLGHRRPASTDDLIRMAEYLMELGDLVRAAARSQKIEAVTYRALHAAVD
;
A
#
# COMPACT_ATOMS: atom_id res chain seq x y z
N MET A 1 -34.43 -22.22 3.37
CA MET A 1 -33.79 -20.97 2.90
C MET A 1 -32.31 -21.05 3.20
N THR A 2 -31.53 -21.57 2.25
CA THR A 2 -30.10 -21.83 2.40
C THR A 2 -29.35 -20.56 2.05
N ARG A 3 -29.10 -19.69 3.04
CA ARG A 3 -28.22 -18.52 2.88
C ARG A 3 -26.83 -19.05 2.50
N ALA A 4 -26.46 -18.89 1.24
CA ALA A 4 -25.12 -19.11 0.76
C ALA A 4 -24.17 -18.40 1.72
N ARG A 5 -23.37 -19.16 2.46
CA ARG A 5 -22.23 -18.64 3.21
C ARG A 5 -21.29 -18.10 2.15
N TYR A 6 -21.41 -16.81 1.86
CA TYR A 6 -20.56 -16.13 0.88
C TYR A 6 -19.12 -16.47 1.25
N ASN A 7 -18.40 -17.07 0.29
CA ASN A 7 -16.96 -17.26 0.34
C ASN A 7 -16.25 -15.89 0.17
N CYS A 8 -16.75 -14.88 0.88
CA CYS A 8 -16.57 -13.45 0.67
C CYS A 8 -15.15 -13.00 1.06
N THR A 9 -14.52 -13.72 1.99
CA THR A 9 -13.18 -13.41 2.48
C THR A 9 -12.11 -13.73 1.44
N GLN A 10 -12.24 -14.87 0.74
CA GLN A 10 -11.31 -15.26 -0.31
C GLN A 10 -11.47 -14.40 -1.57
N SER A 11 -12.71 -14.02 -1.93
CA SER A 11 -12.95 -13.11 -3.05
C SER A 11 -12.54 -11.68 -2.75
N ALA A 12 -12.84 -11.13 -1.57
CA ALA A 12 -12.47 -9.77 -1.19
C ALA A 12 -10.94 -9.58 -1.16
N ARG A 13 -10.21 -10.56 -0.63
CA ARG A 13 -8.73 -10.54 -0.64
C ARG A 13 -8.18 -10.56 -2.06
N SER A 14 -8.70 -11.44 -2.91
CA SER A 14 -8.29 -11.54 -4.31
C SER A 14 -8.58 -10.23 -5.06
N ASN A 15 -9.72 -9.59 -4.78
CA ASN A 15 -10.11 -8.33 -5.39
C ASN A 15 -9.19 -7.18 -4.96
N MET A 16 -8.84 -7.10 -3.67
CA MET A 16 -7.93 -6.07 -3.16
C MET A 16 -6.53 -6.20 -3.75
N ILE A 17 -5.97 -7.41 -3.80
CA ILE A 17 -4.64 -7.65 -4.39
C ILE A 17 -4.66 -7.36 -5.89
N SER A 18 -5.73 -7.73 -6.59
CA SER A 18 -5.91 -7.43 -8.01
C SER A 18 -6.00 -5.92 -8.27
N ALA A 19 -6.77 -5.19 -7.47
CA ALA A 19 -6.89 -3.74 -7.57
C ALA A 19 -5.55 -3.04 -7.31
N LEU A 20 -4.81 -3.49 -6.28
CA LEU A 20 -3.48 -2.96 -5.99
C LEU A 20 -2.51 -3.25 -7.14
N THR A 21 -2.52 -4.47 -7.68
CA THR A 21 -1.72 -4.89 -8.83
C THR A 21 -2.00 -4.03 -10.07
N GLY A 22 -3.27 -3.74 -10.35
CA GLY A 22 -3.64 -2.85 -11.46
C GLY A 22 -3.18 -1.41 -11.29
N THR A 23 -2.90 -0.99 -10.05
CA THR A 23 -2.50 0.40 -9.73
C THR A 23 -0.98 0.59 -9.71
N VAL A 24 -0.25 -0.31 -9.06
CA VAL A 24 1.21 -0.16 -8.82
C VAL A 24 2.06 -1.21 -9.54
N GLY A 25 1.44 -2.12 -10.26
CA GLY A 25 2.11 -3.27 -10.88
C GLY A 25 2.30 -4.44 -9.91
N VAL A 26 2.53 -5.63 -10.47
CA VAL A 26 2.59 -6.91 -9.74
C VAL A 26 3.64 -6.91 -8.64
N GLN A 27 4.85 -6.45 -8.95
CA GLN A 27 5.98 -6.52 -8.02
C GLN A 27 5.76 -5.61 -6.80
N ALA A 28 5.36 -4.35 -7.03
CA ALA A 28 5.08 -3.42 -5.94
C ALA A 28 3.88 -3.87 -5.11
N ALA A 29 2.82 -4.37 -5.74
CA ALA A 29 1.65 -4.89 -5.04
C ALA A 29 2.01 -6.08 -4.13
N SER A 30 2.88 -6.99 -4.59
CA SER A 30 3.37 -8.10 -3.77
C SER A 30 4.12 -7.61 -2.54
N VAL A 31 5.07 -6.68 -2.72
CA VAL A 31 5.89 -6.15 -1.61
C VAL A 31 5.03 -5.40 -0.59
N LEU A 32 4.11 -4.55 -1.06
CA LEU A 32 3.21 -3.80 -0.19
C LEU A 32 2.28 -4.71 0.60
N THR A 33 1.75 -5.77 -0.04
CA THR A 33 0.92 -6.77 0.62
C THR A 33 1.71 -7.52 1.69
N ASP A 34 2.93 -7.95 1.38
CA ASP A 34 3.78 -8.65 2.34
C ASP A 34 4.19 -7.77 3.53
N LEU A 35 4.49 -6.50 3.27
CA LEU A 35 4.78 -5.51 4.31
C LEU A 35 3.58 -5.33 5.24
N ALA A 36 2.38 -5.16 4.67
CA ALA A 36 1.16 -4.97 5.45
C ALA A 36 0.82 -6.21 6.30
N LEU A 37 0.96 -7.42 5.73
CA LEU A 37 0.74 -8.67 6.46
C LEU A 37 1.73 -8.86 7.62
N ARG A 38 3.01 -8.52 7.40
CA ARG A 38 4.04 -8.58 8.44
C ARG A 38 3.74 -7.59 9.57
N ASN A 39 3.36 -6.36 9.23
CA ASN A 39 3.10 -5.32 10.21
C ASN A 39 1.86 -5.63 11.07
N LEU A 40 0.85 -6.25 10.48
CA LEU A 40 -0.37 -6.66 11.19
C LEU A 40 -0.22 -7.99 11.95
N GLY A 41 0.95 -8.65 11.87
CA GLY A 41 1.21 -9.91 12.58
C GLY A 41 0.34 -11.08 12.13
N HIS A 42 -0.35 -10.97 10.99
CA HIS A 42 -1.33 -11.96 10.57
C HIS A 42 -0.68 -13.18 9.92
N ARG A 43 -1.01 -14.37 10.46
CA ARG A 43 -0.80 -15.66 9.79
C ARG A 43 -2.13 -16.08 9.16
N ARG A 44 -2.11 -16.40 7.85
CA ARG A 44 -3.28 -16.75 7.02
C ARG A 44 -4.16 -17.83 7.69
N PRO A 45 -5.50 -17.85 7.44
CA PRO A 45 -6.28 -17.02 6.50
C PRO A 45 -6.72 -15.65 7.07
N ALA A 46 -6.80 -14.63 6.19
CA ALA A 46 -7.18 -13.27 6.57
C ALA A 46 -8.72 -13.12 6.62
N SER A 47 -9.23 -12.55 7.70
CA SER A 47 -10.63 -12.14 7.87
C SER A 47 -10.95 -10.87 7.07
N THR A 48 -12.23 -10.48 6.98
CA THR A 48 -12.61 -9.18 6.39
C THR A 48 -12.03 -8.02 7.18
N ASP A 49 -11.98 -8.12 8.51
CA ASP A 49 -11.40 -7.08 9.37
C ASP A 49 -9.89 -6.94 9.12
N ASP A 50 -9.20 -8.05 8.85
CA ASP A 50 -7.78 -8.04 8.48
C ASP A 50 -7.57 -7.32 7.14
N LEU A 51 -8.50 -7.46 6.19
CA LEU A 51 -8.44 -6.74 4.91
C LEU A 51 -8.68 -5.24 5.08
N ILE A 52 -9.61 -4.85 5.97
CA ILE A 52 -9.84 -3.44 6.31
C ILE A 52 -8.58 -2.84 6.92
N ARG A 53 -8.01 -3.50 7.94
CA ARG A 53 -6.75 -3.06 8.57
C ARG A 53 -5.59 -3.00 7.59
N MET A 54 -5.53 -3.95 6.65
CA MET A 54 -4.53 -3.94 5.59
C MET A 54 -4.70 -2.73 4.67
N ALA A 55 -5.94 -2.37 4.31
CA ALA A 55 -6.22 -1.20 3.49
C ALA A 55 -5.88 0.10 4.22
N GLU A 56 -6.29 0.24 5.49
CA GLU A 56 -5.97 1.38 6.35
C GLU A 56 -4.45 1.57 6.48
N TYR A 57 -3.72 0.49 6.77
CA TYR A 57 -2.26 0.55 6.84
C TYR A 57 -1.62 0.99 5.52
N LEU A 58 -2.11 0.50 4.38
CA LEU A 58 -1.60 0.91 3.07
C LEU A 58 -1.90 2.38 2.76
N MET A 59 -3.03 2.91 3.22
CA MET A 59 -3.36 4.33 3.12
C MET A 59 -2.37 5.17 3.93
N GLU A 60 -2.16 4.83 5.21
CA GLU A 60 -1.20 5.51 6.09
C GLU A 60 0.22 5.47 5.51
N LEU A 61 0.65 4.31 5.02
CA LEU A 61 1.95 4.16 4.38
C LEU A 61 2.07 5.05 3.13
N GLY A 62 1.03 5.11 2.30
CA GLY A 62 1.00 5.96 1.12
C GLY A 62 1.15 7.45 1.46
N ASP A 63 0.49 7.89 2.53
CA ASP A 63 0.57 9.29 2.99
C ASP A 63 1.95 9.62 3.56
N LEU A 64 2.55 8.71 4.33
CA LEU A 64 3.92 8.86 4.84
C LEU A 64 4.94 8.92 3.70
N VAL A 65 4.85 8.01 2.72
CA VAL A 65 5.73 7.99 1.55
C VAL A 65 5.58 9.28 0.74
N ARG A 66 4.34 9.76 0.54
CA ARG A 66 4.08 11.03 -0.14
C ARG A 66 4.73 12.21 0.58
N ALA A 67 4.59 12.29 1.90
CA ALA A 67 5.20 13.36 2.70
C ALA A 67 6.74 13.33 2.61
N ALA A 68 7.34 12.15 2.80
CA ALA A 68 8.79 11.97 2.71
C ALA A 68 9.34 12.32 1.33
N ALA A 69 8.72 11.81 0.25
CA ALA A 69 9.12 12.09 -1.12
C ALA A 69 9.00 13.58 -1.46
N ARG A 70 7.97 14.27 -0.94
CA ARG A 70 7.82 15.72 -1.12
C ARG A 70 8.98 16.48 -0.45
N SER A 71 9.34 16.10 0.77
CA SER A 71 10.47 16.71 1.49
C SER A 71 11.78 16.54 0.71
N GLN A 72 12.06 15.32 0.24
CA GLN A 72 13.26 15.01 -0.54
C GLN A 72 13.29 15.75 -1.88
N LYS A 73 12.15 15.90 -2.55
CA LYS A 73 12.04 16.70 -3.77
C LYS A 73 12.39 18.17 -3.53
N ILE A 74 11.91 18.76 -2.44
CA ILE A 74 12.22 20.15 -2.10
C ILE A 74 13.74 20.31 -1.93
N GLU A 75 14.36 19.43 -1.16
CA GLU A 75 15.80 19.43 -0.92
C GLU A 75 16.59 19.33 -2.24
N ALA A 76 16.25 18.37 -3.10
CA ALA A 76 16.90 18.20 -4.40
C ALA A 76 16.73 19.43 -5.32
N VAL A 77 15.54 20.04 -5.34
CA VAL A 77 15.28 21.26 -6.11
C VAL A 77 16.10 22.44 -5.59
N THR A 78 16.20 22.58 -4.28
CA THR A 78 17.02 23.63 -3.65
C THR A 78 18.49 23.46 -4.00
N TYR A 79 19.05 22.24 -3.89
CA TYR A 79 20.43 21.98 -4.30
C TYR A 79 20.67 22.30 -5.77
N ARG A 80 19.75 21.92 -6.66
CA ARG A 80 19.84 22.24 -8.08
C ARG A 80 19.85 23.76 -8.32
N ALA A 81 19.01 24.50 -7.59
CA ALA A 81 18.95 25.96 -7.71
C ALA A 81 20.22 26.65 -7.18
N LEU A 82 20.77 26.15 -6.06
CA LEU A 82 22.04 26.66 -5.51
C LEU A 82 23.19 26.41 -6.47
N HIS A 83 23.29 25.23 -7.06
CA HIS A 83 24.34 24.91 -8.04
C HIS A 83 24.25 25.83 -9.27
N ALA A 84 23.04 26.02 -9.81
CA ALA A 84 22.81 26.90 -10.96
C ALA A 84 23.08 28.39 -10.69
N ALA A 85 23.24 28.79 -9.43
CA ALA A 85 23.55 30.18 -9.06
C ALA A 85 25.07 30.44 -8.91
N VAL A 86 25.88 29.37 -8.91
CA VAL A 86 27.34 29.43 -8.76
C VAL A 86 28.07 29.14 -10.07
N ASP A 87 27.39 28.51 -11.04
CA ASP A 87 27.81 28.37 -12.45
C ASP A 87 27.50 29.63 -13.26
#